data_AF-A0A2U1CSK7-F1
#
_entry.id   AF-A0A2U1CSK7-F1
#
_cell.length_a   1.000
_cell.length_b   1.000
_cell.length_c   1.000
_cell.angle_alpha   90.00
_cell.angle_beta   90.00
_cell.angle_gamma   90.00
#
_symmetry.space_group_name_H-M   'P 1'
#
loop_
_entity.id
_entity.type
_entity.pdbx_description
1 polymer ?
#
loop_
_entity_poly.entity_id
_entity_poly.type
_entity_poly.pdbx_seq_one_letter_code
_entity_poly.pdbx_strand_id
1 'polypeptide(L)' 'MENKTARLTVLIDPRKKKAFEQLCASQDLTTSQVVRQLIRDYLGQHGVSYGAQGALDNPKLKRPAPR' A
#
# COMPACT_ATOMS: atom_id res chain seq x y z
N MET A 1 -12.68 -2.41 -19.14
CA MET A 1 -11.26 -2.29 -18.76
C MET A 1 -10.94 -3.41 -17.80
N GLU A 2 -9.95 -4.21 -18.13
CA GLU A 2 -9.66 -5.52 -17.53
C GLU A 2 -9.34 -5.38 -16.02
N ASN A 3 -10.18 -5.97 -15.17
CA ASN A 3 -9.99 -5.98 -13.73
C ASN A 3 -8.76 -6.84 -13.38
N LYS A 4 -7.57 -6.22 -13.38
CA LYS A 4 -6.33 -6.75 -12.79
C LYS A 4 -6.44 -6.83 -11.25
N THR A 5 -7.51 -7.41 -10.73
CA THR A 5 -7.77 -7.54 -9.30
C THR A 5 -7.48 -8.98 -8.87
N ALA A 6 -6.31 -9.20 -8.27
CA ALA A 6 -5.98 -10.44 -7.58
C ALA A 6 -6.29 -10.30 -6.08
N ARG A 7 -6.79 -11.37 -5.45
CA ARG A 7 -7.05 -11.42 -4.01
C ARG A 7 -5.80 -11.94 -3.29
N LEU A 8 -5.18 -11.09 -2.49
CA LEU A 8 -4.09 -11.46 -1.58
C LEU A 8 -4.67 -11.73 -0.19
N THR A 9 -4.53 -12.95 0.32
CA THR A 9 -4.90 -13.31 1.69
C THR A 9 -3.63 -13.51 2.50
N VAL A 10 -3.46 -12.73 3.56
CA VAL A 10 -2.30 -12.84 4.47
C VAL A 10 -2.84 -13.12 5.87
N LEU A 11 -2.28 -14.14 6.52
CA LEU A 11 -2.50 -14.37 7.94
C LEU A 11 -1.55 -13.46 8.72
N ILE A 12 -2.13 -12.56 9.52
CA ILE A 12 -1.39 -11.64 10.38
C ILE A 12 -1.88 -11.80 11.82
N ASP A 13 -0.96 -11.69 12.76
CA ASP A 13 -1.27 -11.66 14.18
C ASP A 13 -2.29 -10.54 14.51
N PRO A 14 -3.31 -10.81 15.34
CA PRO A 14 -4.36 -9.83 15.64
C PRO A 14 -3.85 -8.56 16.31
N ARG A 15 -2.77 -8.63 17.11
CA ARG A 15 -2.18 -7.44 17.74
C ARG A 15 -1.50 -6.56 16.70
N LYS A 16 -0.76 -7.17 15.77
CA LYS A 16 -0.14 -6.46 14.64
C LYS A 16 -1.17 -5.83 13.71
N LYS A 17 -2.26 -6.54 13.40
CA LYS A 17 -3.38 -6.00 12.60
C LYS A 17 -3.95 -4.75 13.26
N LYS A 18 -4.24 -4.79 14.56
CA LYS A 18 -4.81 -3.66 15.30
C LYS A 18 -3.88 -2.46 15.32
N ALA A 19 -2.59 -2.68 15.59
CA ALA A 19 -1.59 -1.61 15.57
C ALA A 19 -1.46 -0.98 14.18
N PHE A 20 -1.45 -1.80 13.13
CA PHE A 20 -1.36 -1.32 11.76
C PHE A 20 -2.61 -0.54 11.33
N GLU A 21 -3.79 -1.00 11.71
CA GLU A 21 -5.05 -0.31 11.42
C GLU A 21 -5.14 1.03 12.14
N GLN A 22 -4.72 1.11 13.40
CA GLN A 22 -4.64 2.36 14.15
C GLN A 22 -3.66 3.34 13.50
N LEU A 23 -2.47 2.87 13.10
CA LEU A 23 -1.47 3.69 12.41
C LEU A 23 -1.98 4.21 11.06
N CYS A 24 -2.73 3.38 10.32
CA CYS A 24 -3.37 3.80 9.07
C CYS A 24 -4.49 4.82 9.33
N ALA A 25 -5.31 4.60 10.36
CA ALA A 25 -6.40 5.50 10.74
C ALA A 25 -5.88 6.89 11.16
N SER A 26 -4.74 6.97 11.87
CA SER A 26 -4.10 8.25 12.21
C SER A 26 -3.59 9.05 11.00
N GLN A 27 -3.49 8.43 9.83
CA GLN A 27 -3.00 9.05 8.59
C GLN A 27 -4.12 9.18 7.53
N ASP A 28 -5.38 8.91 7.90
CA ASP A 28 -6.52 8.87 6.96
C ASP A 28 -6.33 7.88 5.80
N LEU A 29 -5.57 6.81 6.02
CA LEU A 29 -5.30 5.77 5.04
C LEU A 29 -6.03 4.47 5.42
N THR A 30 -6.38 3.69 4.40
CA THR A 30 -6.88 2.32 4.63
C THR A 30 -5.72 1.34 4.54
N THR A 31 -5.77 0.29 5.37
CA THR A 31 -4.80 -0.81 5.41
C THR A 31 -4.46 -1.34 4.01
N SER A 32 -5.47 -1.53 3.16
CA SER A 32 -5.30 -2.03 1.79
C SER A 32 -4.52 -1.07 0.88
N GLN A 33 -4.59 0.25 1.12
CA GLN A 33 -3.79 1.22 0.34
C GLN A 33 -2.32 1.14 0.72
N VAL A 34 -2.02 1.05 2.02
CA VAL A 34 -0.64 0.94 2.51
C VAL A 34 -0.01 -0.38 2.06
N VAL A 35 -0.72 -1.50 2.15
CA VAL A 35 -0.22 -2.81 1.70
C VAL A 35 0.09 -2.80 0.19
N ARG A 36 -0.76 -2.19 -0.64
CA ARG A 36 -0.48 -2.06 -2.09
C ARG A 36 0.75 -1.21 -2.36
N GLN A 37 0.93 -0.10 -1.63
CA GLN A 37 2.12 0.73 -1.76
C GLN A 37 3.38 -0.03 -1.34
N LEU A 38 3.31 -0.77 -0.24
CA LEU A 38 4.41 -1.58 0.27
C LEU A 38 4.81 -2.68 -0.71
N ILE A 39 3.85 -3.35 -1.34
CA ILE A 39 4.14 -4.33 -2.40
C ILE A 39 4.85 -3.65 -3.57
N ARG A 40 4.36 -2.51 -4.05
CA ARG A 40 4.99 -1.78 -5.17
C ARG A 40 6.42 -1.34 -4.85
N ASP A 41 6.62 -0.76 -3.67
CA ASP A 41 7.91 -0.28 -3.21
C ASP A 41 8.90 -1.44 -3.07
N TYR A 42 8.46 -2.55 -2.46
CA TYR A 42 9.26 -3.76 -2.31
C TYR A 42 9.66 -4.36 -3.67
N LEU A 43 8.72 -4.45 -4.61
CA LEU A 43 9.01 -4.92 -5.97
C LEU A 43 10.01 -4.01 -6.69
N GLY A 44 9.87 -2.69 -6.53
CA GLY A 44 10.80 -1.70 -7.07
C GLY A 44 12.20 -1.82 -6.47
N GLN A 45 12.30 -1.95 -5.15
CA GLN A 45 13.59 -2.15 -4.45
C GLN A 45 14.29 -3.44 -4.88
N HIS A 46 13.54 -4.49 -5.16
CA HIS A 46 14.07 -5.78 -5.64
C HIS A 46 14.26 -5.84 -7.16
N GLY A 47 14.07 -4.74 -7.89
CA GLY A 47 14.30 -4.66 -9.34
C GLY A 47 13.30 -5.46 -10.19
N VAL A 48 12.17 -5.87 -9.61
CA VAL A 48 11.17 -6.67 -10.32
C VAL A 48 10.16 -5.75 -10.99
N SER A 49 10.27 -5.60 -12.31
CA SER A 49 9.35 -4.78 -13.11
C SER A 49 8.04 -5.54 -13.34
N TYR A 50 6.99 -5.17 -12.62
CA TYR A 50 5.63 -5.62 -12.92
C TYR A 50 4.94 -4.58 -13.81
N GLY A 51 4.55 -5.01 -15.02
CA GLY A 51 4.01 -4.16 -16.08
C GLY A 51 2.71 -3.43 -15.71
N ALA A 52 2.85 -2.25 -15.10
CA ALA A 52 1.98 -1.10 -15.26
C ALA A 52 2.57 0.08 -14.46
N GLN A 53 3.40 0.90 -15.10
CA GLN A 53 3.83 2.22 -14.60
C GLN A 53 2.67 3.25 -14.48
N GLY A 54 1.41 2.82 -14.29
CA GLY A 54 0.23 3.66 -14.52
C GLY A 54 -0.47 4.24 -13.28
N ALA A 55 0.05 4.07 -12.06
CA ALA A 55 -0.67 4.49 -10.84
C ALA A 55 0.23 5.16 -9.79
N LEU A 56 1.28 5.87 -10.22
CA LEU A 56 2.17 6.63 -9.32
C LEU A 56 1.59 7.96 -8.83
N ASP A 57 0.37 8.34 -9.21
CA ASP A 57 -0.28 9.53 -8.65
C ASP A 57 -1.52 9.12 -7.85
N ASN A 58 -1.31 8.57 -6.65
CA ASN A 58 -2.34 8.61 -5.62
C ASN A 58 -2.04 9.82 -4.72
N PRO A 59 -2.68 10.99 -4.96
CA PRO A 59 -2.34 12.24 -4.28
C PRO A 59 -2.54 12.18 -2.75
N LYS A 60 -3.27 11.18 -2.24
CA LYS A 60 -3.53 10.98 -0.80
C LYS A 60 -2.36 10.41 0.01
N LEU A 61 -1.33 9.84 -0.62
CA LEU A 61 -0.15 9.32 0.09
C LEU A 61 1.09 10.23 -0.02
N LYS A 62 0.98 11.39 -0.67
CA LYS A 62 2.06 12.39 -0.63
C LYS A 62 2.15 12.89 0.81
N ARG A 63 3.20 12.46 1.52
CA ARG A 63 3.57 12.98 2.84
C ARG A 63 3.49 14.51 2.78
N PRO A 64 2.77 15.19 3.69
CA PRO A 64 2.85 16.64 3.75
C PRO A 64 4.32 17.01 3.95
N ALA A 65 4.83 17.86 3.06
CA ALA A 65 6.21 18.30 3.10
C ALA A 65 6.51 18.90 4.49
N PRO A 66 7.62 18.52 5.15
CA PRO A 66 8.06 19.25 6.33
C PRO A 66 8.37 20.70 5.89
N ARG A 67 7.74 21.64 6.60
CA ARG A 67 7.87 23.08 6.38
C ARG A 67 9.22 23.58 6.88
#